data_AF-A0A397NFG9-F1
#
_entry.id   AF-A0A397NFG9-F1
#
_cell.length_a   1.000
_cell.length_b   1.000
_cell.length_c   1.000
_cell.angle_alpha   90.00
_cell.angle_beta   90.00
_cell.angle_gamma   90.00
#
_symmetry.space_group_name_H-M   'P 1'
#
loop_
_entity.id
_entity.type
_entity.pdbx_description
1 polymer ?
#
loop_
_entity_poly.entity_id
_entity_poly.type
_entity_poly.pdbx_seq_one_letter_code
_entity_poly.pdbx_strand_id
1 'polypeptide(L)'
;MLFRERDGVLLHLYRATIRDTVMIIGFRHKGLERLYRSGISSGIRHSHTSRVLMILSILDAASAPGDLAMPGLRLHKLRGDLKGHWSVWVNGNWRITFRFTGGDVELLDYLDYH
;
A
#
# COMPACT_ATOMS: atom_id res chain seq x y z
N MET A 1 -5.42 -41.68 -2.56
CA MET A 1 -5.53 -41.26 -1.16
C MET A 1 -5.44 -39.75 -1.13
N LEU A 2 -6.57 -39.10 -0.86
CA LEU A 2 -6.76 -37.65 -0.83
C LEU A 2 -6.34 -37.12 0.55
N PHE A 3 -5.65 -35.98 0.61
CA PHE A 3 -6.00 -34.93 1.57
C PHE A 3 -5.69 -33.56 0.92
N ARG A 4 -6.78 -32.85 0.58
CA ARG A 4 -6.78 -31.39 0.37
C ARG A 4 -6.68 -30.78 1.75
N GLU A 5 -5.65 -29.98 2.03
CA GLU A 5 -5.68 -29.06 3.16
C GLU A 5 -6.25 -27.72 2.69
N ARG A 6 -7.50 -27.52 3.08
CA ARG A 6 -8.06 -26.20 3.35
C ARG A 6 -7.47 -25.80 4.70
N ASP A 7 -6.83 -24.64 4.79
CA ASP A 7 -7.03 -23.65 5.86
C ASP A 7 -5.87 -22.65 5.88
N GLY A 8 -6.17 -21.43 5.44
CA GLY A 8 -5.29 -20.28 5.43
C GLY A 8 -4.98 -19.77 6.84
N VAL A 9 -4.00 -20.39 7.50
CA VAL A 9 -3.50 -19.93 8.82
C VAL A 9 -1.97 -19.69 8.82
N LEU A 10 -1.27 -19.92 7.71
CA LEU A 10 0.19 -19.80 7.63
C LEU A 10 0.75 -18.36 7.62
N LEU A 11 -0.10 -17.32 7.59
CA LEU A 11 0.35 -15.92 7.59
C LEU A 11 0.12 -15.17 8.93
N HIS A 12 -0.65 -15.72 9.87
CA HIS A 12 -1.03 -14.98 11.08
C HIS A 12 -0.10 -15.20 12.29
N LEU A 13 0.61 -16.35 12.36
CA LEU A 13 1.40 -16.71 13.55
C LEU A 13 2.89 -16.25 13.52
N TYR A 14 3.37 -15.62 12.45
CA TYR A 14 4.71 -14.99 12.44
C TYR A 14 4.70 -13.52 12.90
N ARG A 15 3.57 -12.99 13.38
CA ARG A 15 3.38 -11.56 13.65
C ARG A 15 3.74 -11.08 15.06
N ALA A 16 4.14 -11.94 15.98
CA ALA A 16 4.06 -11.59 17.41
C ALA A 16 5.37 -11.47 18.21
N THR A 17 6.58 -11.62 17.63
CA THR A 17 7.76 -11.59 18.53
C THR A 17 9.06 -10.92 18.06
N ILE A 18 9.36 -10.73 16.77
CA ILE A 18 10.55 -9.95 16.35
C ILE A 18 10.28 -9.36 14.97
N ARG A 19 10.10 -8.05 14.82
CA ARG A 19 10.00 -7.43 13.49
C ARG A 19 10.69 -6.06 13.43
N ASP A 20 11.96 -6.10 13.05
CA ASP A 20 12.63 -5.06 12.26
C ASP A 20 12.12 -5.09 10.81
N THR A 21 10.79 -5.03 10.60
CA THR A 21 10.21 -4.98 9.24
C THR A 21 9.35 -3.75 9.11
N VAL A 22 9.69 -2.96 8.09
CA VAL A 22 8.85 -1.93 7.47
C VAL A 22 7.49 -2.50 7.14
N MET A 23 6.43 -1.74 7.44
CA MET A 23 5.07 -2.14 7.06
C MET A 23 4.18 -0.95 6.69
N ILE A 24 3.10 -1.24 5.97
CA ILE A 24 1.95 -0.35 5.92
C ILE A 24 1.12 -0.49 7.21
N ILE A 25 1.09 0.56 8.02
CA ILE A 25 0.45 0.55 9.34
C ILE A 25 -0.90 1.28 9.40
N GLY A 26 -1.23 2.12 8.41
CA GLY A 26 -2.44 2.95 8.45
C GLY A 26 -3.05 3.30 7.09
N PHE A 27 -4.38 3.27 7.01
CA PHE A 27 -5.15 3.57 5.81
C PHE A 27 -6.24 4.62 6.09
N ARG A 28 -6.36 5.62 5.22
CA ARG A 28 -7.55 6.48 5.09
C ARG A 28 -8.58 5.85 4.16
N HIS A 29 -8.13 5.26 3.04
CA HIS A 29 -9.00 4.67 2.05
C HIS A 29 -9.37 3.21 2.37
N LYS A 30 -10.66 2.95 2.60
CA LYS A 30 -11.15 1.61 2.99
C LYS A 30 -11.02 0.54 1.91
N GLY A 31 -11.07 0.92 0.64
CA GLY A 31 -10.80 -0.02 -0.47
C GLY A 31 -9.34 -0.47 -0.53
N LEU A 32 -8.39 0.41 -0.16
CA LEU A 32 -6.96 0.03 -0.12
C LEU A 32 -6.71 -0.89 1.06
N GLU A 33 -7.26 -0.57 2.22
CA GLU A 33 -7.15 -1.40 3.42
C GLU A 33 -7.67 -2.81 3.17
N ARG A 34 -8.85 -2.92 2.54
CA ARG A 34 -9.45 -4.19 2.20
C ARG A 34 -8.60 -4.99 1.22
N LEU A 35 -8.14 -4.34 0.15
CA LEU A 35 -7.29 -4.98 -0.85
C LEU A 35 -5.98 -5.49 -0.23
N TYR A 36 -5.33 -4.69 0.62
CA TYR A 36 -4.09 -5.07 1.29
C TYR A 36 -4.29 -6.23 2.28
N ARG A 37 -5.34 -6.18 3.11
CA ARG A 37 -5.53 -7.17 4.20
C ARG A 37 -6.12 -8.50 3.73
N SER A 38 -7.00 -8.49 2.72
CA SER A 38 -7.76 -9.68 2.32
C SER A 38 -7.73 -9.98 0.83
N GLY A 39 -7.04 -9.18 0.01
CA GLY A 39 -7.00 -9.35 -1.45
C GLY A 39 -8.30 -8.98 -2.16
N ILE A 40 -9.31 -8.47 -1.43
CA ILE A 40 -10.61 -8.12 -2.01
C ILE A 40 -10.52 -6.71 -2.61
N SER A 41 -10.73 -6.60 -3.93
CA SER A 41 -10.61 -5.35 -4.69
C SER A 41 -11.84 -4.45 -4.67
N SER A 42 -12.89 -4.78 -3.91
CA SER A 42 -14.05 -3.92 -3.79
C SER A 42 -13.69 -2.57 -3.16
N GLY A 43 -13.97 -1.50 -3.90
CA GLY A 43 -13.56 -0.13 -3.57
C GLY A 43 -12.35 0.38 -4.35
N ILE A 44 -11.72 -0.45 -5.19
CA ILE A 44 -10.70 -0.02 -6.14
C ILE A 44 -11.28 -0.10 -7.56
N ARG A 45 -10.93 0.85 -8.42
CA ARG A 45 -11.32 0.79 -9.84
C ARG A 45 -10.77 -0.49 -10.44
N HIS A 46 -11.63 -1.26 -11.10
CA HIS A 46 -11.27 -2.58 -11.63
C HIS A 46 -10.00 -2.53 -12.49
N SER A 47 -9.91 -1.55 -13.40
CA SER A 47 -8.76 -1.31 -14.28
C SER A 47 -7.46 -0.95 -13.55
N HIS A 48 -7.53 -0.54 -12.28
CA HIS A 48 -6.37 -0.14 -11.49
C HIS A 48 -5.92 -1.25 -10.53
N THR A 49 -6.70 -2.30 -10.32
CA THR A 49 -6.46 -3.34 -9.30
C THR A 49 -5.02 -3.87 -9.31
N SER A 50 -4.53 -4.34 -10.46
CA SER A 50 -3.18 -4.89 -10.58
C SER A 50 -2.09 -3.86 -10.28
N ARG A 51 -2.28 -2.62 -10.74
CA ARG A 51 -1.33 -1.52 -10.50
C ARG A 51 -1.32 -1.10 -9.03
N VAL A 52 -2.48 -1.04 -8.39
CA VAL A 52 -2.63 -0.70 -6.97
C VAL A 52 -2.01 -1.80 -6.10
N LEU A 53 -2.25 -3.07 -6.41
CA LEU A 53 -1.62 -4.20 -5.71
C LEU A 53 -0.09 -4.11 -5.78
N MET A 54 0.47 -3.86 -6.97
CA MET A 54 1.91 -3.67 -7.13
C MET A 54 2.43 -2.50 -6.29
N ILE A 55 1.74 -1.36 -6.27
CA ILE A 55 2.14 -0.21 -5.45
C ILE A 55 2.10 -0.56 -3.96
N LEU A 56 1.04 -1.24 -3.48
CA LEU A 56 0.93 -1.66 -2.09
C LEU A 56 2.09 -2.60 -1.69
N SER A 57 2.47 -3.55 -2.55
CA SER A 57 3.61 -4.44 -2.30
C SER A 57 4.94 -3.70 -2.22
N ILE A 58 5.14 -2.69 -3.07
CA ILE A 58 6.37 -1.87 -3.02
C ILE A 58 6.39 -1.02 -1.74
N LEU A 59 5.27 -0.38 -1.39
CA LEU A 59 5.16 0.44 -0.18
C LEU A 59 5.40 -0.38 1.09
N ASP A 60 4.91 -1.62 1.15
CA ASP A 60 5.11 -2.52 2.29
C ASP A 60 6.58 -2.95 2.47
N ALA A 61 7.40 -2.83 1.41
CA ALA A 61 8.82 -3.18 1.45
C ALA A 61 9.76 -1.96 1.55
N ALA A 62 9.24 -0.73 1.45
CA ALA A 62 10.05 0.49 1.35
C ALA A 62 10.31 1.12 2.72
N SER A 63 11.57 1.20 3.15
CA SER A 63 11.98 1.81 4.43
C SER A 63 12.06 3.34 4.36
N ALA A 64 12.20 3.88 3.15
CA ALA A 64 12.35 5.30 2.93
C ALA A 64 11.77 5.72 1.57
N PRO A 65 11.49 7.02 1.38
CA PRO A 65 11.05 7.54 0.09
C PRO A 65 12.00 7.23 -1.07
N GLY A 66 13.30 7.10 -0.81
CA GLY A 66 14.31 6.76 -1.81
C GLY A 66 14.06 5.42 -2.49
N ASP A 67 13.52 4.44 -1.76
CA ASP A 67 13.22 3.10 -2.27
C ASP A 67 12.08 3.12 -3.31
N LEU A 68 11.28 4.19 -3.31
CA LEU A 68 10.16 4.41 -4.21
C LEU A 68 10.54 5.25 -5.45
N ALA A 69 11.80 5.66 -5.59
CA ALA A 69 12.29 6.46 -6.73
C ALA A 69 12.44 5.62 -8.02
N MET A 70 11.49 4.74 -8.28
CA MET A 70 11.47 3.86 -9.45
C MET A 70 10.76 4.52 -10.64
N PRO A 71 11.22 4.25 -11.88
CA PRO A 71 10.49 4.64 -13.08
C PRO A 71 9.02 4.19 -13.02
N GLY A 72 8.11 5.09 -13.39
CA GLY A 72 6.67 4.81 -13.43
C GLY A 72 5.89 5.09 -12.13
N LEU A 73 6.51 5.11 -10.94
CA LEU A 73 5.83 5.55 -9.71
C LEU A 73 5.67 7.07 -9.66
N ARG A 74 6.56 7.82 -10.32
CA ARG A 74 6.54 9.30 -10.38
C ARG A 74 6.38 9.90 -8.98
N LEU A 75 7.17 9.40 -8.04
CA LEU A 75 7.16 9.83 -6.64
C LEU A 75 7.41 11.34 -6.54
N HIS A 76 6.58 12.03 -5.77
CA HIS A 76 6.79 13.44 -5.45
C HIS A 76 6.22 13.79 -4.08
N LYS A 77 6.81 14.81 -3.44
CA LYS A 77 6.30 15.38 -2.18
C LYS A 77 5.08 16.26 -2.45
N LEU A 78 4.09 16.16 -1.56
CA LEU A 78 2.94 17.06 -1.54
C LEU A 78 3.26 18.35 -0.75
N ARG A 79 2.48 19.40 -1.00
CA ARG A 79 2.64 20.75 -0.44
C ARG A 79 1.35 21.20 0.26
N GLY A 80 1.39 22.36 0.92
CA GLY A 80 0.24 22.91 1.64
C GLY A 80 -0.15 22.06 2.86
N ASP A 81 -1.43 21.81 3.04
CA ASP A 81 -1.98 21.04 4.16
C ASP A 81 -1.49 19.57 4.19
N LEU A 82 -1.03 19.06 3.05
CA LEU A 82 -0.45 17.72 2.92
C LEU A 82 1.09 17.73 2.99
N LYS A 83 1.71 18.79 3.53
CA LYS A 83 3.17 18.82 3.76
C LYS A 83 3.59 17.59 4.57
N GLY A 84 4.64 16.92 4.10
CA GLY A 84 5.13 15.67 4.70
C GLY A 84 4.50 14.40 4.12
N HIS A 85 3.48 14.53 3.28
CA HIS A 85 2.96 13.42 2.50
C HIS A 85 3.68 13.30 1.16
N TRP A 86 3.58 12.12 0.59
CA TRP A 86 4.09 11.72 -0.70
C TRP A 86 2.95 11.26 -1.58
N SER A 87 3.19 11.28 -2.90
CA SER A 87 2.26 10.76 -3.88
C SER A 87 2.98 9.94 -4.94
N VAL A 88 2.34 8.84 -5.34
CA VAL A 88 2.71 8.03 -6.51
C VAL A 88 1.54 7.93 -7.48
N TRP A 89 1.88 7.74 -8.75
CA TRP A 89 0.91 7.65 -9.83
C TRP A 89 0.34 6.24 -9.97
N VAL A 90 -1.00 6.17 -10.04
CA VAL A 90 -1.71 4.94 -10.40
C VAL A 90 -1.97 4.92 -11.91
N ASN A 91 -2.86 5.78 -12.41
CA ASN A 91 -3.23 5.91 -13.82
C ASN A 91 -3.90 7.28 -14.05
N GLY A 92 -3.51 8.01 -15.11
CA GLY A 92 -4.09 9.31 -15.42
C GLY A 92 -3.98 10.28 -14.23
N ASN A 93 -5.12 10.72 -13.71
CA ASN A 93 -5.21 11.63 -12.55
C ASN A 93 -5.22 10.91 -11.20
N TRP A 94 -5.26 9.58 -11.18
CA TRP A 94 -5.36 8.80 -9.95
C TRP A 94 -4.01 8.71 -9.23
N ARG A 95 -4.05 8.97 -7.93
CA ARG A 95 -2.90 8.97 -7.04
C ARG A 95 -3.13 8.06 -5.86
N ILE A 96 -2.05 7.46 -5.37
CA ILE A 96 -1.98 6.99 -3.99
C ILE A 96 -1.13 8.00 -3.22
N THR A 97 -1.66 8.46 -2.10
CA THR A 97 -0.94 9.37 -1.19
C THR A 97 -0.71 8.71 0.15
N PHE A 98 0.40 9.03 0.80
CA PHE A 98 0.79 8.39 2.05
C PHE A 98 1.80 9.27 2.79
N ARG A 99 2.08 8.92 4.05
CA ARG A 99 3.13 9.52 4.87
C ARG A 99 4.06 8.43 5.37
N PHE A 100 5.37 8.74 5.39
CA PHE A 100 6.33 7.93 6.12
C PHE A 100 6.37 8.36 7.59
N THR A 101 6.36 7.39 8.50
CA THR A 101 6.58 7.61 9.94
C THR A 101 7.67 6.66 10.41
N GLY A 102 8.89 7.18 10.60
CA GLY A 102 10.07 6.33 10.71
C GLY A 102 10.27 5.53 9.42
N GLY A 103 10.37 4.20 9.55
CA GLY A 103 10.43 3.28 8.41
C GLY A 103 9.07 2.84 7.87
N ASP A 104 7.97 3.15 8.56
CA ASP A 104 6.64 2.66 8.22
C ASP A 104 5.86 3.63 7.32
N VAL A 105 4.83 3.09 6.65
CA VAL A 105 3.93 3.85 5.79
C VAL A 105 2.53 3.93 6.40
N GLU A 106 1.97 5.13 6.48
CA GLU A 106 0.64 5.36 7.04
C GLU A 106 -0.18 6.36 6.23
N LEU A 107 -1.44 6.54 6.66
CA LEU A 107 -2.41 7.46 6.07
C LEU A 107 -2.63 7.22 4.57
N LEU A 108 -2.53 5.96 4.11
CA LEU A 108 -2.72 5.61 2.70
C LEU A 108 -4.10 6.03 2.22
N ASP A 109 -4.11 6.82 1.14
CA ASP A 109 -5.32 7.26 0.47
C ASP A 109 -5.23 6.99 -1.04
N TYR A 110 -6.39 6.94 -1.69
CA TYR A 110 -6.54 6.67 -3.12
C TYR A 110 -7.56 7.64 -3.71
N LEU A 111 -7.06 8.59 -4.50
CA LEU A 111 -7.80 9.80 -4.87
C LEU A 111 -7.70 10.05 -6.38
N ASP A 112 -8.76 10.64 -6.94
CA ASP A 112 -8.76 11.23 -8.27
C ASP A 112 -8.44 12.72 -8.15
N TYR A 113 -7.36 13.18 -8.79
CA TYR A 113 -7.04 14.61 -8.85
C TYR A 113 -7.78 15.23 -10.03
N HIS A 114 -9.09 15.40 -9.89
CA HIS A 114 -9.96 16.19 -10.77
C HIS A 114 -10.93 17.02 -9.93
#